data_AF-A0A832U642-F1
#
_entry.id   AF-A0A832U642-F1
#
_cell.length_a   1.000
_cell.length_b   1.000
_cell.length_c   1.000
_cell.angle_alpha   90.00
_cell.angle_beta   90.00
_cell.angle_gamma   90.00
#
_symmetry.space_group_name_H-M   'P 1'
#
loop_
_entity.id
_entity.type
_entity.pdbx_description
1 polymer ?
#
loop_
_entity_poly.entity_id
_entity_poly.type
_entity_poly.pdbx_seq_one_letter_code
_entity_poly.pdbx_strand_id
1 'polypeptide(L)'
;ERIRTTDELLGVGGTKQGRKELSEKTGISETVLLEWVNMADLFRIKGIGEEYSDLLKEAGVSTVIELARRNPENLQETLVGVNEAKNLVRRTPTLNQTKDWIEQAKRLPRKVEH
;
A
#
# COMPACT_ATOMS: atom_id res chain seq x y z
N GLU A 1 22.42 -3.01 10.73
CA GLU A 1 21.40 -2.18 11.40
C GLU A 1 20.05 -2.90 11.36
N ARG A 2 19.22 -2.81 12.40
CA ARG A 2 17.95 -3.55 12.51
C ARG A 2 16.79 -2.64 12.12
N ILE A 3 16.00 -3.04 11.12
CA ILE A 3 14.74 -2.38 10.74
C ILE A 3 13.65 -2.77 11.75
N ARG A 4 12.95 -1.78 12.29
CA ARG A 4 11.90 -1.94 13.31
C ARG A 4 10.59 -1.28 12.95
N THR A 5 10.57 -0.37 11.98
CA THR A 5 9.36 0.35 11.57
C THR A 5 9.13 0.24 10.07
N THR A 6 7.89 0.47 9.65
CA THR A 6 7.51 0.52 8.23
C THR A 6 8.16 1.70 7.51
N ASP A 7 8.37 2.82 8.21
CA ASP A 7 9.08 3.98 7.66
C ASP A 7 10.56 3.67 7.40
N GLU A 8 11.22 2.94 8.30
CA GLU A 8 12.59 2.45 8.08
C GLU A 8 12.65 1.46 6.92
N LEU A 9 11.69 0.52 6.84
CA LEU A 9 11.61 -0.42 5.72
C LEU A 9 11.43 0.31 4.39
N LEU A 10 10.53 1.28 4.31
CA LEU A 10 10.31 2.08 3.11
C LEU A 10 11.53 2.92 2.75
N GLY A 11 12.22 3.49 3.75
CA GLY A 11 13.44 4.26 3.55
C GLY A 11 14.57 3.43 2.93
N VAL A 12 14.77 2.19 3.41
CA VAL A 12 15.85 1.32 2.93
C VAL A 12 15.44 0.56 1.67
N GLY A 13 14.19 0.09 1.59
CA GLY A 13 13.68 -0.76 0.51
C GLY A 13 12.98 -0.02 -0.63
N GLY A 14 12.89 1.32 -0.58
CA GLY A 14 12.23 2.11 -1.63
C GLY A 14 12.87 1.95 -3.01
N THR A 15 14.17 1.71 -3.09
CA THR A 15 14.90 1.53 -4.36
C THR A 15 15.11 0.05 -4.69
N LYS A 16 15.32 -0.25 -5.98
CA LYS A 16 15.65 -1.63 -6.41
C LYS A 16 16.93 -2.14 -5.76
N GLN A 17 17.96 -1.29 -5.69
CA GLN A 17 19.23 -1.62 -5.04
C GLN A 17 19.04 -1.91 -3.54
N GLY A 18 18.25 -1.08 -2.85
CA GLY A 18 17.97 -1.27 -1.42
C GLY A 18 17.26 -2.61 -1.14
N ARG A 19 16.30 -3.01 -1.98
CA ARG A 19 15.65 -4.33 -1.87
C ARG A 19 16.61 -5.48 -2.15
N LYS A 20 17.51 -5.34 -3.13
CA LYS A 20 18.54 -6.34 -3.40
C LYS A 20 19.44 -6.57 -2.17
N GLU A 21 19.92 -5.49 -1.55
CA GLU A 21 20.73 -5.58 -0.33
C GLU A 21 19.96 -6.18 0.85
N LEU A 22 18.67 -5.86 0.99
CA LEU A 22 17.82 -6.46 2.02
C LEU A 22 17.61 -7.96 1.76
N SER A 23 17.42 -8.36 0.50
CA SER A 23 17.29 -9.75 0.09
C SER A 23 18.54 -10.55 0.45
N GLU A 24 19.73 -10.04 0.12
CA GLU A 24 21.01 -10.67 0.46
C GLU A 24 21.22 -10.82 1.98
N LYS A 25 20.78 -9.83 2.78
CA LYS A 25 20.96 -9.83 4.24
C LYS A 25 19.95 -10.71 4.98
N THR A 26 18.73 -10.82 4.47
CA THR A 26 17.61 -11.48 5.17
C THR A 26 17.21 -12.82 4.58
N GLY A 27 17.62 -13.10 3.33
CA GLY A 27 17.15 -14.25 2.55
C GLY A 27 15.73 -14.11 2.01
N ILE A 28 15.08 -12.95 2.19
CA ILE A 28 13.71 -12.69 1.72
C ILE A 28 13.77 -12.23 0.26
N SER A 29 12.94 -12.81 -0.60
CA SER A 29 12.96 -12.46 -2.02
C SER A 29 12.63 -10.98 -2.27
N GLU A 30 13.24 -10.40 -3.31
CA GLU A 30 12.99 -9.00 -3.71
C GLU A 30 11.50 -8.73 -4.01
N THR A 31 10.77 -9.74 -4.49
CA THR A 31 9.33 -9.66 -4.74
C THR A 31 8.54 -9.45 -3.45
N VAL A 32 8.83 -10.23 -2.40
CA VAL A 32 8.18 -10.09 -1.09
C VAL A 32 8.56 -8.76 -0.44
N LEU A 33 9.84 -8.36 -0.56
CA LEU A 33 10.28 -7.06 -0.06
C LEU A 33 9.59 -5.89 -0.77
N LEU A 34 9.39 -5.97 -2.09
CA LEU A 34 8.65 -4.96 -2.85
C LEU A 34 7.19 -4.87 -2.38
N GLU A 35 6.56 -6.00 -2.12
CA GLU A 35 5.20 -6.03 -1.57
C GLU A 35 5.12 -5.31 -0.22
N TRP A 36 6.00 -5.64 0.73
CA TRP A 36 6.01 -4.98 2.04
C TRP A 36 6.36 -3.50 1.96
N VAL A 37 7.27 -3.10 1.05
CA VAL A 37 7.62 -1.70 0.80
C VAL A 37 6.43 -0.94 0.24
N ASN A 38 5.64 -1.54 -0.66
CA ASN A 38 4.42 -0.94 -1.21
C ASN A 38 3.34 -0.77 -0.13
N MET A 39 3.15 -1.77 0.74
CA MET A 39 2.24 -1.65 1.90
C MET A 39 2.71 -0.53 2.83
N ALA A 40 4.01 -0.46 3.14
CA ALA A 40 4.59 0.61 3.95
C ALA A 40 4.41 1.99 3.31
N ASP A 41 4.46 2.10 1.98
CA ASP A 41 4.18 3.35 1.26
C ASP A 41 2.69 3.74 1.38
N LEU A 42 1.77 2.78 1.28
CA LEU A 42 0.33 3.02 1.48
C LEU A 42 0.00 3.45 2.92
N PHE A 43 0.70 2.93 3.93
CA PHE A 43 0.49 3.30 5.34
C PHE A 43 0.79 4.77 5.66
N ARG A 44 1.48 5.48 4.76
CA ARG A 44 1.66 6.94 4.87
C ARG A 44 0.35 7.71 4.75
N ILE A 45 -0.68 7.10 4.16
CA ILE A 45 -2.02 7.69 4.02
C ILE A 45 -2.79 7.45 5.32
N LYS A 46 -3.21 8.54 5.95
CA LYS A 46 -3.96 8.47 7.21
C LYS A 46 -5.25 7.69 7.01
N GLY A 47 -5.43 6.66 7.84
CA GLY A 47 -6.59 5.77 7.79
C GLY A 47 -6.38 4.50 6.98
N ILE A 48 -5.21 4.30 6.36
CA ILE A 48 -4.82 3.04 5.74
C ILE A 48 -3.83 2.33 6.67
N GLY A 49 -4.25 1.19 7.21
CA GLY A 49 -3.39 0.22 7.88
C GLY A 49 -3.37 -1.10 7.09
N GLU A 50 -2.87 -2.17 7.71
CA GLU A 50 -2.72 -3.50 7.11
C GLU A 50 -4.00 -3.98 6.40
N GLU A 51 -5.11 -4.07 7.13
CA GLU A 51 -6.39 -4.57 6.60
C GLU A 51 -6.88 -3.78 5.36
N TYR A 52 -6.76 -2.45 5.37
CA TYR A 52 -7.17 -1.62 4.23
C TYR A 52 -6.17 -1.66 3.07
N SER A 53 -4.87 -1.80 3.35
CA SER A 53 -3.87 -2.02 2.31
C SER A 53 -4.09 -3.35 1.60
N ASP A 54 -4.43 -4.41 2.33
CA ASP A 54 -4.76 -5.71 1.74
C ASP A 54 -6.05 -5.64 0.92
N LEU A 55 -7.09 -4.97 1.43
CA LEU A 55 -8.32 -4.74 0.67
C LEU A 55 -8.04 -3.96 -0.63
N LEU A 56 -7.21 -2.92 -0.58
CA LEU A 56 -6.80 -2.16 -1.76
C LEU A 56 -6.03 -3.03 -2.75
N LYS A 57 -5.07 -3.84 -2.27
CA LYS A 57 -4.29 -4.77 -3.09
C LYS A 57 -5.21 -5.75 -3.81
N GLU A 58 -6.16 -6.34 -3.10
CA GLU A 58 -7.15 -7.28 -3.65
C GLU A 58 -8.14 -6.60 -4.61
N ALA A 59 -8.32 -5.28 -4.49
CA ALA A 59 -9.05 -4.43 -5.45
C ALA A 59 -8.17 -3.93 -6.61
N GLY A 60 -6.93 -4.44 -6.75
CA GLY A 60 -5.99 -4.07 -7.81
C GLY A 60 -5.28 -2.72 -7.60
N VAL A 61 -5.18 -2.26 -6.35
CA VAL A 61 -4.47 -1.03 -5.97
C VAL A 61 -3.37 -1.40 -4.98
N SER A 62 -2.16 -1.55 -5.48
CA SER A 62 -1.00 -1.96 -4.69
C SER A 62 -0.05 -0.81 -4.37
N THR A 63 -0.18 0.34 -5.03
CA THR A 63 0.74 1.47 -4.86
C THR A 63 0.01 2.79 -4.64
N VAL A 64 0.71 3.74 -4.01
CA VAL A 64 0.23 5.13 -3.86
C VAL A 64 -0.05 5.77 -5.22
N ILE A 65 0.74 5.47 -6.25
CA ILE A 65 0.56 6.02 -7.61
C ILE A 65 -0.72 5.47 -8.25
N GLU A 66 -1.01 4.18 -8.10
CA GLU A 66 -2.24 3.58 -8.59
C GLU A 66 -3.45 4.19 -7.89
N LEU A 67 -3.40 4.32 -6.55
CA LEU A 67 -4.47 4.91 -5.76
C LEU A 67 -4.77 6.35 -6.19
N ALA A 68 -3.73 7.18 -6.38
CA ALA A 68 -3.87 8.57 -6.80
C ALA A 68 -4.59 8.76 -8.14
N ARG A 69 -4.65 7.72 -8.98
CA ARG A 69 -5.28 7.72 -10.31
C ARG A 69 -6.69 7.14 -10.33
N ARG A 70 -7.18 6.59 -9.23
CA ARG A 70 -8.51 5.96 -9.19
C ARG A 70 -9.63 7.00 -9.20
N ASN A 71 -10.77 6.60 -9.78
CA ASN A 71 -12.04 7.27 -9.55
C ASN A 71 -12.60 6.82 -8.19
N PRO A 72 -12.98 7.74 -7.28
CA PRO A 72 -13.41 7.37 -5.93
C PRO A 72 -14.66 6.50 -5.87
N GLU A 73 -15.66 6.79 -6.69
CA GLU A 73 -16.93 6.06 -6.73
C GLU A 73 -16.71 4.61 -7.19
N ASN A 74 -16.02 4.43 -8.32
CA ASN A 74 -15.72 3.09 -8.85
C ASN A 74 -14.83 2.28 -7.90
N LEU A 75 -13.86 2.93 -7.26
CA LEU A 75 -12.99 2.26 -6.30
C LEU A 75 -13.78 1.82 -5.06
N GLN A 76 -14.65 2.66 -4.53
CA GLN A 76 -15.44 2.30 -3.35
C GLN A 76 -16.37 1.12 -3.64
N GLU A 77 -17.03 1.09 -4.80
CA GLU A 77 -17.85 -0.05 -5.23
C GLU A 77 -17.00 -1.33 -5.34
N THR A 78 -15.81 -1.24 -5.95
CA THR A 78 -14.88 -2.37 -6.05
C THR A 78 -14.46 -2.87 -4.67
N LEU A 79 -14.11 -1.98 -3.74
CA LEU A 79 -13.71 -2.34 -2.38
C LEU A 79 -14.84 -3.02 -1.60
N VAL A 80 -16.09 -2.61 -1.81
CA VAL A 80 -17.25 -3.29 -1.22
C VAL A 80 -17.39 -4.70 -1.80
N GLY A 81 -17.40 -4.84 -3.13
CA GLY A 81 -17.56 -6.15 -3.77
C GLY A 81 -16.44 -7.14 -3.42
N VAL A 82 -15.19 -6.67 -3.36
CA VAL A 82 -14.07 -7.50 -2.90
C VAL A 82 -14.25 -7.93 -1.44
N ASN A 83 -14.71 -7.03 -0.57
CA ASN A 83 -14.88 -7.36 0.84
C ASN A 83 -16.08 -8.29 1.09
N GLU A 84 -17.15 -8.19 0.30
CA GLU A 84 -18.27 -9.13 0.34
C GLU A 84 -17.81 -10.56 -0.02
N ALA A 85 -16.90 -10.68 -0.99
CA ALA A 85 -16.37 -11.98 -1.40
C ALA A 85 -15.32 -12.55 -0.43
N LYS A 86 -14.47 -11.70 0.16
CA LYS A 86 -13.26 -12.13 0.88
C LYS A 86 -13.24 -11.84 2.37
N ASN A 87 -14.15 -10.99 2.87
CA ASN A 87 -14.27 -10.60 4.28
C ASN A 87 -12.93 -10.14 4.91
N LEU A 88 -12.21 -9.26 4.21
CA LEU A 88 -10.88 -8.76 4.61
C LEU A 88 -10.95 -7.73 5.73
N VAL A 89 -11.99 -6.90 5.74
CA VAL A 89 -12.19 -5.85 6.73
C VAL A 89 -13.56 -5.98 7.39
N ARG A 90 -13.64 -5.61 8.66
CA ARG A 90 -14.91 -5.59 9.40
C ARG A 90 -15.87 -4.52 8.91
N ARG A 91 -15.35 -3.40 8.40
CA ARG A 91 -16.12 -2.27 7.87
C ARG A 91 -15.48 -1.76 6.60
N THR A 92 -16.24 -1.81 5.52
CA THR A 92 -15.83 -1.23 4.24
C THR A 92 -15.66 0.29 4.35
N PRO A 93 -14.72 0.89 3.60
CA PRO A 93 -14.55 2.32 3.62
C PRO A 93 -15.76 3.03 2.99
N THR A 94 -16.14 4.15 3.59
CA THR A 94 -17.13 5.07 3.02
C THR A 94 -16.55 5.78 1.79
N LEU A 95 -17.42 6.30 0.91
CA LEU A 95 -17.00 7.08 -0.24
C LEU A 95 -16.12 8.28 0.16
N ASN A 96 -16.43 8.94 1.27
CA ASN A 96 -15.63 10.07 1.76
C ASN A 96 -14.22 9.64 2.21
N GLN A 97 -14.08 8.48 2.86
CA GLN A 97 -12.76 7.92 3.18
C GLN A 97 -11.98 7.60 1.91
N THR A 98 -12.61 6.96 0.92
CA THR A 98 -11.96 6.66 -0.37
C THR A 98 -11.51 7.92 -1.09
N LYS A 99 -12.34 8.98 -1.10
CA LYS A 99 -11.97 10.31 -1.65
C LYS A 99 -10.77 10.91 -0.94
N ASP A 100 -10.78 10.89 0.39
CA ASP A 100 -9.68 11.42 1.20
C ASP A 100 -8.38 10.65 0.96
N TRP A 101 -8.41 9.32 0.88
CA TRP A 101 -7.24 8.50 0.57
C TRP A 101 -6.64 8.84 -0.80
N ILE A 102 -7.47 9.01 -1.82
CA ILE A 102 -7.02 9.39 -3.17
C ILE A 102 -6.38 10.79 -3.16
N GLU A 103 -6.98 11.76 -2.45
CA GLU A 103 -6.44 13.11 -2.34
C GLU A 103 -5.13 13.17 -1.55
N GLN A 104 -5.00 12.39 -0.48
CA GLN A 104 -3.73 12.22 0.23
C GLN A 104 -2.67 11.60 -0.70
N ALA A 105 -3.01 10.52 -1.42
CA ALA A 105 -2.10 9.84 -2.34
C ALA A 105 -1.54 10.78 -3.42
N LYS A 106 -2.37 11.67 -3.99
CA LYS A 106 -1.95 12.67 -4.98
C LYS A 106 -0.91 13.66 -4.46
N ARG A 107 -0.86 13.88 -3.14
CA ARG A 107 0.04 14.85 -2.49
C ARG A 107 1.33 14.22 -1.97
N LEU A 108 1.41 12.89 -1.93
CA LEU A 108 2.58 12.20 -1.42
C LEU A 108 3.71 12.22 -2.47
N PRO A 109 4.95 12.55 -2.08
CA PRO A 109 6.10 12.32 -2.95
C PRO A 109 6.28 10.82 -3.17
N ARG A 110 6.73 10.47 -4.37
CA ARG A 110 7.08 9.10 -4.74
C ARG A 110 8.26 8.63 -3.88
N LYS A 111 8.11 7.46 -3.25
CA LYS A 111 9.16 6.82 -2.45
C LYS A 111 9.59 5.44 -2.96
N VAL A 112 8.83 4.82 -3.87
CA VAL A 112 9.11 3.49 -4.39
C VAL A 112 9.48 3.51 -5.88
N GLU A 113 10.58 2.85 -6.20
CA GLU A 113 11.02 2.50 -7.54
C GLU A 113 10.59 1.06 -7.84
N HIS A 114 9.91 0.86 -8.97
CA HIS A 114 9.47 -0.45 -9.45
C HIS A 114 10.45 -0.99 -10.48
#